data_AF-A0A7H9BL14-F1
#
_entry.id   AF-A0A7H9BL14-F1
#
_cell.length_a   1.000
_cell.length_b   1.000
_cell.length_c   1.000
_cell.angle_alpha   90.00
_cell.angle_beta   90.00
_cell.angle_gamma   90.00
#
_symmetry.space_group_name_H-M   'P 1'
#
loop_
_entity.id
_entity.type
_entity.pdbx_description
1 polymer ?
#
loop_
_entity_poly.entity_id
_entity_poly.type
_entity_poly.pdbx_seq_one_letter_code
_entity_poly.pdbx_strand_id
1 'polypeptide(L)'
;MKNIVLIAALAALLSACGEPKSSCGVYAIGPDQIRELIKENKAEPAPGRTEKAKLPPNFPTELLDKDGFYRGMAVFCKIDEAKAALTAQGHQGWSVYELNTDWDKNVYQADDQAFHLKDIATIKQAIE
;
A
#
# COMPACT_ATOMS: atom_id res chain seq x y z
N MET A 1 23.94 -8.27 65.93
CA MET A 1 24.56 -8.34 64.58
C MET A 1 23.48 -8.02 63.56
N LYS A 2 23.79 -7.13 62.62
CA LYS A 2 22.91 -6.60 61.57
C LYS A 2 22.26 -7.75 60.78
N ASN A 3 21.01 -7.55 60.34
CA ASN A 3 20.55 -7.94 59.00
C ASN A 3 19.32 -7.11 58.65
N ILE A 4 19.58 -6.05 57.87
CA ILE A 4 18.58 -5.34 57.08
C ILE A 4 18.36 -6.18 55.82
N VAL A 5 17.13 -6.62 55.56
CA VAL A 5 16.75 -7.09 54.23
C VAL A 5 15.56 -6.26 53.78
N LEU A 6 15.90 -5.25 52.98
CA LEU A 6 15.02 -4.47 52.14
C LEU A 6 14.80 -5.30 50.86
N ILE A 7 13.58 -5.78 50.60
CA ILE A 7 13.20 -6.22 49.24
C ILE A 7 11.87 -5.58 48.90
N ALA A 8 11.98 -4.50 48.13
CA ALA A 8 10.89 -3.82 47.46
C ALA A 8 10.24 -4.79 46.46
N ALA A 9 8.98 -5.16 46.70
CA ALA A 9 8.18 -5.88 45.74
C ALA A 9 7.67 -4.90 44.67
N LEU A 10 8.48 -4.81 43.62
CA LEU A 10 8.16 -4.61 42.21
C LEU A 10 6.68 -4.30 41.90
N ALA A 11 6.33 -3.01 41.89
CA ALA A 11 5.17 -2.50 41.16
C ALA A 11 5.53 -2.46 39.67
N ALA A 12 5.14 -3.47 38.90
CA ALA A 12 5.27 -3.48 37.45
C ALA A 12 4.14 -4.30 36.79
N LEU A 13 2.91 -3.85 36.98
CA LEU A 13 1.79 -4.17 36.09
C LEU A 13 1.43 -2.89 35.32
N LEU A 14 2.41 -2.37 34.57
CA LEU A 14 2.19 -1.32 33.60
C LEU A 14 1.90 -1.96 32.24
N SER A 15 0.65 -1.78 31.81
CA SER A 15 0.37 -1.30 30.46
C SER A 15 0.73 -2.22 29.29
N ALA A 16 0.09 -3.38 29.21
CA ALA A 16 -0.22 -3.96 27.89
C ALA A 16 -1.49 -3.30 27.31
N CYS A 17 -1.50 -1.96 27.24
CA CYS A 17 -2.38 -1.25 26.33
C CYS A 17 -1.72 -1.35 24.95
N GLY A 18 -1.99 -2.44 24.25
CA GLY A 18 -1.67 -2.52 22.83
C GLY A 18 -2.42 -1.41 22.12
N GLU A 19 -1.72 -0.37 21.69
CA GLU A 19 -2.28 0.61 20.78
C GLU A 19 -2.84 -0.16 19.57
N PRO A 20 -4.10 0.11 19.15
CA PRO A 20 -4.62 -0.52 17.96
C PRO A 20 -3.67 -0.20 16.81
N LYS A 21 -3.09 -1.25 16.20
CA LYS A 21 -2.34 -1.12 14.95
C LYS A 21 -3.21 -0.28 14.02
N SER A 22 -2.76 0.92 13.69
CA SER A 22 -3.44 1.75 12.69
C SER A 22 -3.56 0.91 11.42
N SER A 23 -4.78 0.52 11.05
CA SER A 23 -5.01 -0.36 9.91
C SER A 23 -4.68 0.40 8.64
N CYS A 24 -3.73 -0.09 7.86
CA CYS A 24 -3.41 0.49 6.56
C CYS A 24 -4.66 0.48 5.66
N GLY A 25 -4.86 1.59 4.94
CA GLY A 25 -5.65 1.54 3.71
C GLY A 25 -4.77 1.03 2.57
N VAL A 26 -5.31 1.01 1.36
CA VAL A 26 -4.53 0.72 0.15
C VAL A 26 -4.79 1.83 -0.86
N TYR A 27 -3.80 2.69 -1.05
CA TYR A 27 -3.93 3.88 -1.90
C TYR A 27 -3.00 3.78 -3.10
N ALA A 28 -3.50 4.12 -4.30
CA ALA A 28 -2.74 4.16 -5.53
C ALA A 28 -2.82 5.56 -6.17
N ILE A 29 -1.88 5.85 -7.06
CA ILE A 29 -1.84 7.09 -7.84
C ILE A 29 -2.22 6.76 -9.29
N GLY A 30 -3.12 7.53 -9.88
CA GLY A 30 -3.58 7.31 -11.25
C GLY A 30 -4.07 8.59 -11.94
N PRO A 31 -4.35 8.54 -13.26
CA PRO A 31 -4.83 9.69 -14.01
C PRO A 31 -6.24 10.12 -13.58
N ASP A 32 -6.55 11.40 -13.67
CA ASP A 32 -7.85 11.98 -13.28
C ASP A 32 -9.03 11.44 -14.08
N GLN A 33 -8.79 10.92 -15.30
CA GLN A 33 -9.81 10.26 -16.11
C GLN A 33 -10.52 9.12 -15.35
N ILE A 34 -9.82 8.46 -14.42
CA ILE A 34 -10.41 7.41 -13.59
C ILE A 34 -11.58 7.95 -12.75
N ARG A 35 -11.55 9.21 -12.29
CA ARG A 35 -12.65 9.81 -11.52
C ARG A 35 -13.98 9.74 -12.29
N GLU A 36 -13.95 10.07 -13.57
CA GLU A 36 -15.14 10.01 -14.42
C GLU A 36 -15.55 8.56 -14.72
N LEU A 37 -14.58 7.68 -14.97
CA LEU A 37 -14.85 6.25 -15.19
C LEU A 37 -15.46 5.56 -13.96
N ILE A 38 -15.10 5.97 -12.74
CA ILE A 38 -15.72 5.45 -11.51
C ILE A 38 -17.21 5.83 -11.48
N LYS A 39 -17.57 7.09 -11.79
CA LYS A 39 -18.97 7.54 -11.81
C LYS A 39 -19.81 6.76 -12.82
N GLU A 40 -19.21 6.38 -13.93
CA GLU A 40 -19.85 5.57 -14.97
C GLU A 40 -19.79 4.05 -14.71
N ASN A 41 -19.18 3.61 -13.60
CA ASN A 41 -18.92 2.21 -13.29
C ASN A 41 -18.13 1.47 -14.41
N LYS A 42 -17.17 2.17 -15.01
CA LYS A 42 -16.30 1.71 -16.10
C LYS A 42 -14.81 1.74 -15.74
N ALA A 43 -14.45 2.10 -14.51
CA ALA A 43 -13.07 2.12 -14.10
C ALA A 43 -12.48 0.70 -14.14
N GLU A 44 -11.38 0.55 -14.87
CA GLU A 44 -10.64 -0.72 -14.87
C GLU A 44 -10.02 -0.97 -13.49
N PRO A 45 -9.96 -2.23 -13.04
CA PRO A 45 -9.27 -2.59 -11.80
C PRO A 45 -7.79 -2.20 -11.84
N ALA A 46 -7.25 -1.80 -10.69
CA ALA A 46 -5.82 -1.63 -10.51
C ALA A 46 -5.14 -3.01 -10.69
N PRO A 47 -4.09 -3.10 -11.53
CA PRO A 47 -3.49 -4.38 -11.87
C PRO A 47 -2.63 -4.94 -10.74
N GLY A 48 -2.69 -6.25 -10.53
CA GLY A 48 -1.81 -7.00 -9.64
C GLY A 48 -0.57 -7.55 -10.34
N ARG A 49 0.21 -8.33 -9.59
CA ARG A 49 1.40 -9.01 -10.10
C ARG A 49 1.04 -9.98 -11.22
N THR A 50 1.73 -9.88 -12.35
CA THR A 50 1.37 -10.63 -13.56
C THR A 50 2.60 -11.23 -14.26
N GLU A 51 2.53 -12.49 -14.66
CA GLU A 51 3.59 -13.17 -15.41
C GLU A 51 3.88 -12.47 -16.74
N LYS A 52 5.16 -12.31 -17.11
CA LYS A 52 5.58 -11.70 -18.39
C LYS A 52 4.91 -12.30 -19.62
N ALA A 53 4.63 -13.61 -19.61
CA ALA A 53 3.96 -14.29 -20.73
C ALA A 53 2.51 -13.81 -20.97
N LYS A 54 1.88 -13.17 -19.98
CA LYS A 54 0.52 -12.60 -20.07
C LYS A 54 0.53 -11.11 -20.40
N LEU A 55 1.72 -10.49 -20.48
CA LEU A 55 1.89 -9.08 -20.81
C LEU A 55 2.06 -8.89 -22.33
N PRO A 56 1.81 -7.68 -22.86
CA PRO A 56 2.10 -7.37 -24.25
C PRO A 56 3.57 -7.65 -24.63
N PRO A 57 3.85 -8.03 -25.90
CA PRO A 57 5.23 -8.37 -26.33
C PRO A 57 6.28 -7.28 -26.09
N ASN A 58 5.86 -6.00 -26.11
CA ASN A 58 6.73 -4.84 -25.90
C ASN A 58 6.59 -4.24 -24.49
N PHE A 59 6.21 -5.04 -23.49
CA PHE A 59 6.07 -4.55 -22.13
C PHE A 59 7.42 -4.08 -21.56
N PRO A 60 7.49 -2.90 -20.92
CA PRO A 60 8.75 -2.36 -20.39
C PRO A 60 9.36 -3.26 -19.32
N THR A 61 10.61 -3.69 -19.52
CA THR A 61 11.27 -4.67 -18.65
C THR A 61 11.62 -4.10 -17.28
N GLU A 62 11.80 -2.79 -17.18
CA GLU A 62 12.06 -2.06 -15.94
C GLU A 62 10.88 -2.13 -14.96
N LEU A 63 9.67 -2.45 -15.44
CA LEU A 63 8.49 -2.65 -14.61
C LEU A 63 8.35 -4.10 -14.11
N LEU A 64 9.26 -4.99 -14.52
CA LEU A 64 9.30 -6.38 -14.05
C LEU A 64 10.18 -6.50 -12.81
N ASP A 65 9.76 -7.34 -11.87
CA ASP A 65 10.59 -7.79 -10.75
C ASP A 65 11.70 -8.75 -11.21
N LYS A 66 12.63 -9.06 -10.29
CA LYS A 66 13.73 -10.00 -10.50
C LYS A 66 13.32 -11.40 -10.97
N ASP A 67 12.07 -11.80 -10.74
CA ASP A 67 11.54 -13.12 -11.13
C ASP A 67 10.82 -13.07 -12.50
N GLY A 68 10.80 -11.90 -13.14
CA GLY A 68 10.20 -11.70 -14.46
C GLY A 68 8.69 -11.50 -14.45
N PHE A 69 8.11 -11.02 -13.35
CA PHE A 69 6.70 -10.66 -13.26
C PHE A 69 6.55 -9.14 -13.27
N TYR A 70 5.52 -8.60 -13.93
CA TYR A 70 5.11 -7.22 -13.66
C TYR A 70 4.77 -7.09 -12.18
N ARG A 71 5.33 -6.07 -11.52
CA ARG A 71 5.20 -5.88 -10.06
C ARG A 71 3.76 -5.67 -9.58
N GLY A 72 2.86 -5.25 -10.47
CA GLY A 72 1.55 -4.73 -10.08
C GLY A 72 1.59 -3.23 -9.79
N MET A 73 0.43 -2.65 -9.53
CA MET A 73 0.31 -1.23 -9.18
C MET A 73 1.03 -0.93 -7.87
N ALA A 74 1.83 0.14 -7.84
CA ALA A 74 2.44 0.64 -6.63
C ALA A 74 1.38 1.26 -5.70
N VAL A 75 1.49 1.00 -4.41
CA VAL A 75 0.49 1.39 -3.40
C VAL A 75 1.13 1.95 -2.14
N PHE A 76 0.34 2.69 -1.36
CA PHE A 76 0.72 3.33 -0.11
C PHE A 76 -0.25 2.95 1.01
N CYS A 77 0.27 2.83 2.23
CA CYS A 77 -0.53 2.47 3.41
C CYS A 77 -1.37 3.66 3.90
N LYS A 78 -0.86 4.88 3.74
CA LYS A 78 -1.49 6.13 4.18
C LYS A 78 -1.75 7.08 3.02
N ILE A 79 -2.82 7.88 3.15
CA ILE A 79 -3.18 8.92 2.19
C ILE A 79 -2.05 9.95 2.03
N ASP A 80 -1.46 10.39 3.14
CA ASP A 80 -0.42 11.43 3.11
C ASP A 80 0.85 10.98 2.37
N GLU A 81 1.20 9.69 2.48
CA GLU A 81 2.31 9.10 1.74
C GLU A 81 2.02 9.10 0.23
N ALA A 82 0.80 8.74 -0.17
CA ALA A 82 0.37 8.79 -1.56
C ALA A 82 0.36 10.22 -2.12
N LYS A 83 -0.14 11.19 -1.35
CA LYS A 83 -0.15 12.61 -1.76
C LYS A 83 1.26 13.17 -1.89
N ALA A 84 2.16 12.83 -0.97
CA ALA A 84 3.56 13.22 -1.04
C ALA A 84 4.25 12.62 -2.27
N ALA A 85 4.02 11.34 -2.57
CA ALA A 85 4.57 10.68 -3.75
C ALA A 85 4.03 11.30 -5.06
N LEU A 86 2.74 11.59 -5.15
CA LEU A 86 2.15 12.28 -6.31
C LEU A 86 2.81 13.65 -6.54
N THR A 87 2.99 14.41 -5.45
CA THR A 87 3.66 15.73 -5.51
C THR A 87 5.10 15.60 -6.01
N ALA A 88 5.84 14.60 -5.51
CA ALA A 88 7.23 14.36 -5.89
C ALA A 88 7.39 13.91 -7.36
N GLN A 89 6.41 13.20 -7.92
CA GLN A 89 6.41 12.79 -9.33
C GLN A 89 6.11 13.95 -10.28
N GLY A 90 5.48 15.02 -9.80
CA GLY A 90 5.17 16.20 -10.61
C GLY A 90 4.15 15.95 -11.73
N HIS A 91 3.38 14.87 -11.64
CA HIS A 91 2.35 14.54 -12.62
C HIS A 91 1.13 15.46 -12.46
N GLN A 92 0.88 16.29 -13.47
CA GLN A 92 -0.36 17.06 -13.58
C GLN A 92 -1.47 16.16 -14.12
N GLY A 93 -2.70 16.35 -13.64
CA GLY A 93 -3.87 15.57 -14.09
C GLY A 93 -3.94 14.17 -13.48
N TRP A 94 -3.38 14.00 -12.28
CA TRP A 94 -3.34 12.73 -11.54
C TRP A 94 -3.87 12.94 -10.12
N SER A 95 -4.39 11.87 -9.55
CA SER A 95 -5.04 11.84 -8.25
C SER A 95 -4.68 10.59 -7.46
N VAL A 96 -4.93 10.64 -6.15
CA VAL A 96 -4.86 9.47 -5.26
C VAL A 96 -6.22 8.77 -5.24
N TYR A 97 -6.21 7.45 -5.24
CA TYR A 97 -7.40 6.60 -5.20
C TYR A 97 -7.26 5.56 -4.08
N GLU A 98 -8.36 5.30 -3.38
CA GLU A 98 -8.46 4.16 -2.46
C GLU A 98 -8.90 2.92 -3.24
N LEU A 99 -8.29 1.77 -2.93
CA LEU A 99 -8.61 0.49 -3.53
C LEU A 99 -9.41 -0.37 -2.56
N ASN A 100 -10.36 -1.15 -3.08
CA ASN A 100 -11.14 -2.11 -2.30
C ASN A 100 -10.35 -3.41 -2.10
N THR A 101 -9.33 -3.36 -1.26
CA THR A 101 -8.46 -4.49 -0.96
C THR A 101 -7.83 -4.33 0.43
N ASP A 102 -7.23 -5.41 0.94
CA ASP A 102 -6.64 -5.46 2.27
C ASP A 102 -5.11 -5.44 2.17
N TRP A 103 -4.47 -4.56 2.97
CA TRP A 103 -3.03 -4.37 2.95
C TRP A 103 -2.27 -5.67 3.28
N ASP A 104 -2.61 -6.31 4.40
CA ASP A 104 -1.88 -7.48 4.90
C ASP A 104 -2.03 -8.70 3.97
N LYS A 105 -3.17 -8.82 3.28
CA LYS A 105 -3.44 -9.92 2.36
C LYS A 105 -2.90 -9.68 0.97
N ASN A 106 -3.15 -8.50 0.40
CA ASN A 106 -3.00 -8.26 -1.04
C ASN A 106 -1.89 -7.29 -1.41
N VAL A 107 -1.11 -6.80 -0.44
CA VAL A 107 0.08 -5.98 -0.70
C VAL A 107 1.33 -6.76 -0.33
N TYR A 108 2.40 -6.56 -1.11
CA TYR A 108 3.73 -7.09 -0.83
C TYR A 108 4.79 -6.03 -1.09
N GLN A 109 5.95 -6.16 -0.44
CA GLN A 109 7.10 -5.33 -0.74
C GLN A 109 7.89 -5.96 -1.90
N ALA A 110 8.06 -5.21 -2.99
CA ALA A 110 8.80 -5.65 -4.16
C ALA A 110 10.32 -5.46 -3.98
N ASP A 111 11.08 -5.85 -5.01
CA ASP A 111 12.54 -5.80 -5.01
C ASP A 111 13.12 -4.38 -4.98
N ASP A 112 12.35 -3.39 -5.45
CA ASP A 112 12.65 -1.95 -5.38
C ASP A 112 12.31 -1.31 -4.02
N GLN A 113 11.92 -2.12 -3.03
CA GLN A 113 11.46 -1.72 -1.70
C GLN A 113 10.11 -0.99 -1.67
N ALA A 114 9.46 -0.76 -2.81
CA ALA A 114 8.11 -0.22 -2.87
C ALA A 114 7.07 -1.29 -2.58
N PHE A 115 5.86 -0.86 -2.24
CA PHE A 115 4.74 -1.76 -1.97
C PHE A 115 3.86 -1.87 -3.22
N HIS A 116 3.48 -3.10 -3.58
CA HIS A 116 2.70 -3.39 -4.78
C HIS A 116 1.56 -4.35 -4.52
N LEU A 117 0.55 -4.34 -5.40
CA LEU A 117 -0.56 -5.28 -5.38
C LEU A 117 -0.14 -6.69 -5.83
N LYS A 118 -0.53 -7.71 -5.04
CA LYS A 118 -0.44 -9.12 -5.43
C LYS A 118 -1.47 -9.46 -6.51
N ASP A 119 -2.73 -9.10 -6.26
CA ASP A 119 -3.88 -9.39 -7.11
C ASP A 119 -4.54 -8.11 -7.62
N ILE A 120 -5.39 -8.23 -8.65
CA ILE A 120 -6.19 -7.09 -9.13
C ILE A 120 -7.09 -6.55 -8.02
N ALA A 121 -7.26 -5.24 -7.97
CA ALA A 121 -8.12 -4.58 -6.97
C ALA A 121 -9.05 -3.56 -7.64
N THR A 122 -10.33 -3.57 -7.29
CA THR A 122 -11.27 -2.57 -7.78
C THR A 122 -11.03 -1.23 -7.12
N ILE A 123 -11.14 -0.14 -7.87
CA ILE A 123 -10.99 1.21 -7.34
C ILE A 123 -12.26 1.56 -6.55
N LYS A 124 -12.11 1.90 -5.26
CA LYS A 124 -13.21 2.22 -4.35
C LYS A 124 -13.70 3.66 -4.56
N GLN A 125 -12.77 4.61 -4.48
CA GLN A 125 -13.07 6.04 -4.63
C GLN A 125 -11.80 6.83 -4.93
N ALA A 126 -11.98 8.04 -5.46
CA ALA A 126 -10.91 9.02 -5.53
C ALA A 126 -10.81 9.80 -4.21
N ILE A 127 -9.60 10.12 -3.79
CA ILE A 127 -9.32 10.90 -2.58
C ILE A 127 -9.28 12.40 -2.94
N GLU A 128 -9.90 13.23 -2.10
CA GLU A 128 -9.88 14.71 -2.19
C GLU A 128 -8.59 15.30 -1.62
#